data_AF-A0A382Q1V1-F1
#
_entry.id   AF-A0A382Q1V1-F1
#
_cell.length_a   1.000
_cell.length_b   1.000
_cell.length_c   1.000
_cell.angle_alpha   90.00
_cell.angle_beta   90.00
_cell.angle_gamma   90.00
#
_symmetry.space_group_name_H-M   'P 1'
#
loop_
_entity.id
_entity.type
_entity.pdbx_description
1 polymer ?
#
loop_
_entity_poly.entity_id
_entity_poly.type
_entity_poly.pdbx_seq_one_letter_code
_entity_poly.pdbx_strand_id
1 'polypeptide(L)'
;MRRNDRKTRRTVLRFMSKARRICTMKSTNQPCQNEVLMTKTVNYSPEMVSQMVEMAPLNLEKAKILAPKIGRSVRSIIAKAKREGIEYVSVKPVAKRVKGLTKADLVKAISSKVGADLEGLEKAPAVTLGRLLECL
;
A
#
# COMPACT_ATOMS: atom_id res chain seq x y z
N MET A 1 22.20 55.54 -6.17
CA MET A 1 22.09 54.86 -7.49
C MET A 1 22.52 53.42 -7.30
N ARG A 2 21.89 52.34 -7.78
CA ARG A 2 20.68 52.09 -8.57
C ARG A 2 20.28 50.62 -8.28
N ARG A 3 19.09 50.45 -7.70
CA ARG A 3 18.07 49.39 -7.87
C ARG A 3 18.50 47.97 -8.32
N ASN A 4 18.22 47.00 -7.43
CA ASN A 4 17.76 45.62 -7.67
C ASN A 4 17.43 45.24 -9.13
N ASP A 5 18.26 44.39 -9.76
CA ASP A 5 17.94 43.76 -11.04
C ASP A 5 17.52 42.30 -10.85
N ARG A 6 16.19 42.12 -10.78
CA ARG A 6 15.43 40.86 -10.66
C ARG A 6 15.55 39.91 -11.88
N LYS A 7 16.46 40.16 -12.83
CA LYS A 7 16.41 39.53 -14.17
C LYS A 7 17.19 38.23 -14.33
N THR A 8 18.20 37.94 -13.54
CA THR A 8 19.06 36.74 -13.74
C THR A 8 18.64 35.48 -12.97
N ARG A 9 17.68 35.57 -12.04
CA ARG A 9 17.09 34.37 -11.39
C ARG A 9 15.91 33.76 -12.16
N ARG A 10 15.51 34.37 -13.28
CA ARG A 10 14.29 34.02 -14.02
C ARG A 10 14.49 32.97 -15.13
N THR A 11 15.72 32.50 -15.33
CA THR A 11 16.09 31.72 -16.52
C THR A 11 16.19 30.21 -16.29
N VAL A 12 16.08 29.71 -15.04
CA VAL A 12 16.15 28.24 -14.78
C VAL A 12 14.98 27.71 -13.92
N LEU A 13 14.11 28.59 -13.41
CA LEU A 13 12.80 28.23 -12.81
C LEU A 13 11.66 28.55 -13.78
N ARG A 14 11.81 28.06 -15.02
CA ARG A 14 10.81 28.19 -16.08
C ARG A 14 10.52 26.83 -16.71
N PHE A 15 10.19 25.85 -15.87
CA PHE A 15 9.50 24.63 -16.26
C PHE A 15 8.40 24.33 -15.23
N MET A 16 7.17 24.73 -15.59
CA MET A 16 5.89 24.23 -15.07
C MET A 16 5.31 24.72 -13.73
N SER A 17 5.62 25.93 -13.26
CA SER A 17 4.75 26.63 -12.31
C SER A 17 3.60 27.34 -13.04
N LYS A 18 2.63 26.56 -13.52
CA LYS A 18 1.36 27.07 -14.07
C LYS A 18 0.47 27.51 -12.91
N ALA A 19 0.65 28.76 -12.50
CA ALA A 19 -0.17 29.44 -11.51
C ALA A 19 -1.65 29.38 -11.93
N ARG A 20 -2.42 28.49 -11.31
CA ARG A 20 -3.88 28.60 -11.28
C ARG A 20 -4.21 29.46 -10.08
N ARG A 21 -4.87 30.60 -10.33
CA ARG A 21 -5.31 31.58 -9.34
C ARG A 21 -6.02 30.87 -8.20
N ILE A 22 -5.57 31.13 -6.98
CA ILE A 22 -6.36 30.88 -5.78
C ILE A 22 -7.43 31.97 -5.78
N CYS A 23 -8.56 31.70 -6.44
CA CYS A 23 -9.79 32.46 -6.21
C CYS A 23 -10.41 31.94 -4.92
N THR A 24 -10.15 32.61 -3.80
CA THR A 24 -10.90 32.38 -2.56
C THR A 24 -12.31 32.93 -2.76
N MET A 25 -13.21 32.09 -3.28
CA MET A 25 -14.64 32.38 -3.25
C MET A 25 -15.11 32.15 -1.82
N LYS A 26 -15.39 33.25 -1.11
CA LYS A 26 -16.07 33.25 0.17
C LYS A 26 -17.51 32.80 -0.11
N SER A 27 -17.77 31.50 0.04
CA SER A 27 -19.11 30.96 -0.15
C SER A 27 -19.98 31.40 1.03
N THR A 28 -20.86 32.35 0.78
CA THR A 28 -22.02 32.62 1.62
C THR A 28 -22.84 31.36 1.77
N ASN A 29 -23.17 31.06 3.03
CA ASN A 29 -23.96 29.91 3.46
C ASN A 29 -25.39 30.07 2.92
N GLN A 30 -25.85 29.13 2.09
CA GLN A 30 -27.28 28.99 1.78
C GLN A 30 -27.67 27.52 1.90
N PRO A 31 -28.39 27.12 2.97
CA PRO A 31 -28.84 25.76 3.17
C PRO A 31 -30.19 25.57 2.48
N CYS A 32 -30.17 25.09 1.24
CA CYS A 32 -31.37 24.64 0.55
C CYS A 32 -31.01 23.42 -0.31
N GLN A 33 -30.90 22.25 0.30
CA GLN A 33 -31.00 21.01 -0.47
C GLN A 33 -32.30 20.34 -0.07
N ASN A 34 -33.31 20.61 -0.90
CA ASN A 34 -34.54 19.87 -0.98
C ASN A 34 -34.20 18.37 -1.03
N GLU A 35 -34.91 17.63 -0.19
CA GLU A 35 -34.92 16.19 -0.06
C GLU A 35 -35.27 15.48 -1.38
N VAL A 36 -34.27 15.35 -2.25
CA VAL A 36 -34.33 14.43 -3.37
C VAL A 36 -34.06 13.05 -2.79
N LEU A 37 -35.10 12.20 -2.75
CA LEU A 37 -35.00 10.78 -2.47
C LEU A 37 -34.01 10.15 -3.45
N MET A 38 -32.72 10.15 -3.09
CA MET A 38 -31.69 9.45 -3.83
C MET A 38 -31.97 7.96 -3.67
N THR A 39 -32.53 7.33 -4.71
CA THR A 39 -32.56 5.88 -4.84
C THR A 39 -31.14 5.39 -5.03
N LYS A 40 -30.46 5.24 -3.88
CA LYS A 40 -29.08 4.78 -3.79
C LYS A 40 -28.99 3.44 -4.48
N THR A 41 -28.34 3.40 -5.63
CA THR A 41 -28.16 2.16 -6.41
C THR A 41 -27.49 1.15 -5.50
N VAL A 42 -28.24 0.12 -5.10
CA VAL A 42 -27.81 -0.85 -4.09
C VAL A 42 -26.76 -1.74 -4.74
N ASN A 43 -25.48 -1.42 -4.50
CA ASN A 43 -24.35 -2.13 -5.07
C ASN A 43 -24.10 -3.50 -4.40
N TYR A 44 -24.72 -3.75 -3.24
CA TYR A 44 -24.61 -4.99 -2.48
C TYR A 44 -26.00 -5.43 -2.04
N SER A 45 -26.45 -6.61 -2.47
CA SER A 45 -27.67 -7.21 -1.93
C SER A 45 -27.46 -7.58 -0.45
N PRO A 46 -28.54 -7.62 0.36
CA PRO A 46 -28.43 -8.04 1.77
C PRO A 46 -27.85 -9.45 1.90
N GLU A 47 -28.11 -10.35 0.94
CA GLU A 47 -27.54 -11.70 0.91
C GLU A 47 -26.01 -11.69 0.79
N MET A 48 -25.44 -10.78 0.00
CA MET A 48 -23.98 -10.64 -0.11
C MET A 48 -23.36 -10.15 1.19
N VAL A 49 -24.08 -9.32 1.94
CA VAL A 49 -23.63 -8.81 3.24
C VAL A 49 -23.64 -9.93 4.29
N SER A 50 -24.68 -10.76 4.32
CA SER A 50 -24.73 -11.93 5.23
C SER A 50 -23.54 -12.88 5.01
N GLN A 51 -23.21 -13.17 3.76
CA GLN A 51 -22.03 -13.99 3.42
C GLN A 51 -20.71 -13.36 3.88
N MET A 52 -20.62 -12.03 3.94
CA MET A 52 -19.45 -11.32 4.46
C MET A 52 -19.36 -11.39 5.99
N VAL A 53 -20.51 -11.37 6.68
CA VAL A 53 -20.61 -11.47 8.14
C VAL A 53 -20.25 -12.87 8.63
N GLU A 54 -20.71 -13.93 7.95
CA GLU A 54 -20.37 -15.32 8.29
C GLU A 54 -18.85 -15.61 8.23
N MET A 55 -18.15 -14.89 7.36
CA MET A 55 -16.71 -15.07 7.15
C MET A 55 -15.84 -14.17 8.04
N ALA A 56 -16.45 -13.39 8.93
CA ALA A 56 -15.76 -12.56 9.91
C ALA A 56 -14.98 -13.43 10.91
N PRO A 57 -13.75 -13.04 11.31
CA PRO A 57 -12.99 -11.85 10.92
C PRO A 57 -12.39 -11.96 9.51
N LEU A 58 -12.49 -10.86 8.75
CA LEU A 58 -12.00 -10.80 7.37
C LEU A 58 -10.49 -10.51 7.33
N ASN A 59 -9.78 -11.30 6.54
CA ASN A 59 -8.37 -11.11 6.17
C ASN A 59 -8.26 -10.85 4.67
N LEU A 60 -7.12 -10.33 4.19
CA LEU A 60 -6.87 -10.15 2.75
C LEU A 60 -7.05 -11.44 1.95
N GLU A 61 -6.56 -12.57 2.46
CA GLU A 61 -6.68 -13.87 1.80
C GLU A 61 -8.15 -14.33 1.72
N LYS A 62 -8.91 -14.20 2.81
CA LYS A 62 -10.35 -14.50 2.81
C LYS A 62 -11.12 -13.60 1.84
N ALA A 63 -10.79 -12.31 1.78
CA ALA A 63 -11.42 -11.37 0.87
C ALA A 63 -11.09 -11.67 -0.61
N LYS A 64 -9.88 -12.15 -0.92
CA LYS A 64 -9.52 -12.63 -2.26
C LYS A 64 -10.33 -13.86 -2.67
N ILE A 65 -10.62 -14.77 -1.74
CA ILE A 65 -11.45 -15.96 -2.00
C ILE A 65 -12.92 -15.58 -2.20
N LEU A 66 -13.41 -14.56 -1.48
CA LEU A 66 -14.78 -14.07 -1.59
C LEU A 66 -15.04 -13.20 -2.82
N ALA A 67 -14.04 -12.45 -3.29
CA ALA A 67 -14.12 -11.61 -4.47
C ALA A 67 -14.72 -12.28 -5.73
N PRO A 68 -14.23 -13.45 -6.17
CA PRO A 68 -14.79 -14.15 -7.33
C PRO A 68 -16.20 -14.68 -7.08
N LYS A 69 -16.55 -15.04 -5.83
CA LYS A 69 -17.89 -15.57 -5.49
C LYS A 69 -18.98 -14.50 -5.57
N ILE A 70 -18.66 -13.29 -5.15
CA ILE A 70 -19.59 -12.14 -5.10
C ILE A 70 -19.52 -11.31 -6.41
N GLY A 71 -18.51 -11.55 -7.25
CA GLY A 71 -18.28 -10.80 -8.49
C GLY A 71 -17.86 -9.34 -8.22
N ARG A 72 -17.17 -9.08 -7.11
CA ARG A 72 -16.76 -7.73 -6.66
C ARG A 72 -15.27 -7.66 -6.42
N SER A 73 -14.72 -6.45 -6.58
CA SER A 73 -13.30 -6.23 -6.29
C SER A 73 -13.00 -6.42 -4.80
N VAL A 74 -11.82 -6.95 -4.50
CA VAL A 74 -11.31 -7.13 -3.12
C VAL A 74 -11.38 -5.81 -2.33
N ARG A 75 -11.06 -4.68 -2.98
CA ARG A 75 -11.11 -3.34 -2.37
C ARG A 75 -12.54 -2.94 -1.99
N SER A 76 -13.53 -3.25 -2.83
CA SER A 76 -14.93 -2.95 -2.57
C SER A 76 -15.47 -3.75 -1.38
N ILE A 77 -15.11 -5.04 -1.29
CA ILE A 77 -15.49 -5.92 -0.18
C ILE A 77 -14.91 -5.40 1.14
N ILE A 78 -13.62 -5.06 1.19
CA ILE A 78 -12.99 -4.51 2.39
C ILE A 78 -13.63 -3.17 2.78
N ALA A 79 -13.92 -2.30 1.81
CA ALA A 79 -14.58 -1.03 2.08
C ALA A 79 -16.00 -1.21 2.61
N LYS A 80 -16.73 -2.22 2.14
CA LYS A 80 -18.08 -2.53 2.60
C LYS A 80 -18.08 -3.15 4.00
N ALA A 81 -17.18 -4.11 4.25
CA ALA A 81 -16.95 -4.69 5.57
C ALA A 81 -16.66 -3.63 6.64
N LYS A 82 -15.78 -2.65 6.32
CA LYS A 82 -15.49 -1.53 7.23
C LYS A 82 -16.68 -0.61 7.50
N ARG A 83 -17.57 -0.42 6.50
CA ARG A 83 -18.79 0.39 6.68
C ARG A 83 -19.84 -0.33 7.54
N GLU A 84 -19.86 -1.66 7.48
CA GLU A 84 -20.78 -2.51 8.25
C GLU A 84 -20.24 -2.86 9.63
N GLY A 85 -19.03 -2.40 9.98
CA GLY A 85 -18.41 -2.67 11.28
C GLY A 85 -17.85 -4.08 11.41
N ILE A 86 -17.69 -4.82 10.31
CA ILE A 86 -17.07 -6.15 10.32
C ILE A 86 -15.58 -6.01 10.61
N GLU A 87 -15.10 -6.73 11.62
CA GLU A 87 -13.69 -6.71 12.01
C GLU A 87 -12.79 -7.18 10.86
N TYR A 88 -11.84 -6.32 10.51
CA TYR A 88 -10.85 -6.56 9.46
C TYR A 88 -9.45 -6.59 10.06
N VAL A 89 -8.81 -7.76 10.02
CA VAL A 89 -7.45 -7.94 10.52
C VAL A 89 -6.49 -7.88 9.33
N SER A 90 -5.79 -6.76 9.19
CA SER A 90 -4.69 -6.67 8.23
C SER A 90 -3.47 -7.41 8.78
N VAL A 91 -3.27 -8.65 8.36
CA VAL A 91 -2.01 -9.34 8.59
C VAL A 91 -0.93 -8.57 7.82
N LYS A 92 0.00 -7.93 8.55
CA LYS A 92 1.17 -7.29 7.92
C LYS A 92 1.94 -8.38 7.17
N PRO A 93 2.38 -8.14 5.93
CA PRO A 93 3.14 -9.13 5.19
C PRO A 93 4.39 -9.50 5.99
N VAL A 94 4.50 -10.76 6.37
CA VAL A 94 5.70 -11.29 7.02
C VAL A 94 6.86 -11.11 6.04
N ALA A 95 7.91 -10.42 6.47
CA ALA A 95 9.11 -10.26 5.67
C ALA A 95 9.63 -11.66 5.32
N LYS A 96 9.58 -12.03 4.04
CA LYS A 96 10.07 -13.32 3.54
C LYS A 96 11.57 -13.40 3.77
N ARG A 97 12.00 -13.96 4.90
CA ARG A 97 13.41 -14.28 5.15
C ARG A 97 13.75 -15.55 4.41
N VAL A 98 14.87 -15.57 3.70
CA VAL A 98 15.39 -16.78 3.06
C VAL A 98 15.72 -17.77 4.19
N LYS A 99 14.95 -18.87 4.28
CA LYS A 99 15.12 -19.95 5.27
C LYS A 99 15.05 -19.53 6.76
N GLY A 100 14.49 -18.36 7.07
CA GLY A 100 14.37 -17.88 8.47
C GLY A 100 15.67 -17.43 9.13
N LEU A 101 16.83 -17.66 8.50
CA LEU A 101 18.16 -17.28 9.00
C LEU A 101 18.46 -15.81 8.73
N THR A 102 19.27 -15.19 9.61
CA THR A 102 19.80 -13.86 9.34
C THR A 102 20.95 -13.94 8.31
N LYS A 103 21.30 -12.80 7.70
CA LYS A 103 22.42 -12.74 6.74
C LYS A 103 23.74 -13.20 7.37
N ALA A 104 23.97 -12.86 8.64
CA ALA A 104 25.16 -13.27 9.37
C ALA A 104 25.20 -14.80 9.54
N ASP A 105 24.05 -15.42 9.84
CA ASP A 105 23.96 -16.87 9.98
C ASP A 105 24.22 -17.58 8.64
N LEU A 106 23.78 -16.99 7.51
CA LEU A 106 24.08 -17.53 6.18
C LEU A 106 25.58 -17.47 5.87
N VAL A 107 26.27 -16.37 6.18
CA VAL A 107 27.72 -16.27 5.96
C VAL A 107 28.48 -17.27 6.82
N LYS A 108 28.11 -17.42 8.11
CA LYS A 108 28.70 -18.42 9.01
C LYS A 108 28.48 -19.85 8.54
N ALA A 109 27.29 -20.16 8.02
CA ALA A 109 27.02 -21.49 7.46
C ALA A 109 27.89 -21.78 6.23
N ILE A 110 28.15 -20.78 5.38
CA ILE A 110 29.02 -20.91 4.21
C ILE A 110 30.47 -21.07 4.65
N SER A 111 30.97 -20.25 5.58
CA SER A 111 32.35 -20.33 6.06
C SER A 111 32.65 -21.69 6.69
N SER A 112 31.71 -22.25 7.47
CA SER A 112 31.85 -23.61 8.03
C SER A 112 31.91 -24.71 6.97
N LYS A 113 31.19 -24.56 5.84
CA LYS A 113 31.24 -25.54 4.74
C LYS A 113 32.52 -25.43 3.90
N VAL A 114 32.98 -24.20 3.65
CA VAL A 114 34.15 -23.93 2.79
C VAL A 114 35.46 -24.08 3.58
N GLY A 115 35.43 -23.92 4.90
CA GLY A 115 36.61 -23.98 5.76
C GLY A 115 37.52 -22.75 5.64
N ALA A 116 36.97 -21.60 5.24
CA ALA A 116 37.69 -20.34 5.07
C ALA A 116 36.92 -19.17 5.69
N ASP A 117 37.66 -18.15 6.12
CA ASP A 117 37.09 -16.91 6.64
C ASP A 117 36.56 -16.05 5.49
N LEU A 118 35.24 -15.87 5.44
CA LEU A 118 34.53 -15.13 4.38
C LEU A 118 34.11 -13.74 4.86
N GLU A 119 35.01 -13.07 5.58
CA GLU A 119 34.83 -11.67 5.98
C GLU A 119 34.69 -10.78 4.74
N GLY A 120 33.69 -9.89 4.74
CA GLY A 120 33.37 -9.04 3.59
C GLY A 120 32.17 -9.51 2.76
N LEU A 121 31.69 -10.75 2.93
CA LEU A 121 30.49 -11.25 2.25
C LEU A 121 29.17 -10.74 2.87
N GLU A 122 29.24 -9.94 3.93
CA GLU A 122 28.08 -9.40 4.67
C GLU A 122 27.17 -8.50 3.82
N LYS A 123 27.73 -7.82 2.82
CA LYS A 123 27.00 -6.93 1.90
C LYS A 123 26.30 -7.70 0.78
N ALA A 124 26.60 -8.98 0.61
CA ALA A 124 25.98 -9.79 -0.43
C ALA A 124 24.46 -9.93 -0.20
N PRO A 125 23.66 -10.04 -1.27
CA PRO A 125 22.24 -10.29 -1.15
C PRO A 125 21.97 -11.67 -0.54
N ALA A 126 21.07 -11.74 0.45
CA ALA A 126 20.73 -12.97 1.17
C ALA A 126 20.25 -14.11 0.24
N VAL A 127 19.62 -13.76 -0.88
CA VAL A 127 19.18 -14.72 -1.89
C VAL A 127 20.37 -15.42 -2.54
N THR A 128 21.44 -14.69 -2.88
CA THR A 128 22.65 -15.26 -3.46
C THR A 128 23.38 -16.14 -2.46
N LEU A 129 23.51 -15.71 -1.20
CA LEU A 129 24.07 -16.55 -0.13
C LEU A 129 23.29 -17.85 0.06
N GLY A 130 21.94 -17.78 0.03
CA GLY A 130 21.08 -18.95 0.13
C GLY A 130 21.28 -19.93 -1.04
N ARG A 131 21.46 -19.44 -2.27
CA ARG A 131 21.76 -20.26 -3.45
C ARG A 131 23.15 -20.90 -3.37
N LEU A 132 24.15 -20.17 -2.89
CA LEU A 132 25.50 -20.71 -2.70
C LEU A 132 25.48 -21.87 -1.70
N LEU A 133 24.76 -21.73 -0.57
CA LEU A 133 24.60 -22.81 0.41
C LEU A 133 23.91 -24.07 -0.12
N GLU A 134 23.08 -23.95 -1.15
CA GLU A 134 22.42 -25.08 -1.83
C GLU A 134 23.36 -25.80 -2.78
N CYS A 135 24.38 -25.10 -3.30
CA CYS A 135 25.36 -25.65 -4.25
C CYS A 135 26.59 -26.27 -3.57
N LEU A 136 26.89 -25.85 -2.34
CA LEU A 136 28.00 -26.35 -1.50
C LEU A 136 27.55 -27.52 -0.63
#